data_AF-A0A9J7KY10-F1
#
_entry.id   AF-A0A9J7KY10-F1
#
_cell.length_a   1.000
_cell.length_b   1.000
_cell.length_c   1.000
_cell.angle_alpha   90.00
_cell.angle_beta   90.00
_cell.angle_gamma   90.00
#
_symmetry.space_group_name_H-M   'P 1'
#
loop_
_entity.id
_entity.type
_entity.pdbx_description
1 polymer ?
#
loop_
_entity_poly.entity_id
_entity_poly.type
_entity_poly.pdbx_seq_one_letter_code
_entity_poly.pdbx_strand_id
1 'polypeptide(L)'
;MHFGTTPRRERERASVGSTVWNTFWSDFAALFPQTNTLVSPLPESEMIIPIRCFTCGKVIGNKWEWYLGLLQADYTEGDALDALGLKRYCCRRMLLSHVDLIEKLLNYAPLEKA
;
A
#
# COMPACT_ATOMS: atom_id res chain seq x y z
N MET A 1 19.09 -10.16 -33.26
CA MET A 1 19.80 -10.44 -32.00
C MET A 1 20.51 -9.16 -31.56
N HIS A 2 20.59 -8.94 -30.25
CA HIS A 2 21.10 -7.77 -29.52
C HIS A 2 20.14 -6.57 -29.39
N PHE A 3 19.21 -6.68 -28.45
CA PHE A 3 18.71 -5.52 -27.70
C PHE A 3 19.75 -5.19 -26.63
N GLY A 4 20.46 -4.08 -26.81
CA GLY A 4 21.39 -3.53 -25.83
C GLY A 4 20.64 -2.95 -24.64
N THR A 5 21.09 -3.32 -23.45
CA THR A 5 20.69 -2.77 -22.15
C THR A 5 21.11 -1.31 -22.05
N THR A 6 20.15 -0.39 -21.96
CA THR A 6 20.45 0.98 -21.53
C THR A 6 20.60 1.03 -20.01
N PRO A 7 21.62 1.71 -19.47
CA PRO A 7 21.87 1.79 -18.04
C PRO A 7 20.88 2.72 -17.33
N ARG A 8 20.53 2.30 -16.12
CA ARG A 8 19.80 3.03 -15.07
C ARG A 8 20.44 4.40 -14.86
N ARG A 9 19.77 5.49 -15.23
CA ARG A 9 20.17 6.85 -14.85
C ARG A 9 20.08 6.98 -13.33
N GLU A 10 21.21 6.81 -12.64
CA GLU A 10 21.50 7.47 -11.38
C GLU A 10 21.15 8.96 -11.54
N ARG A 11 20.17 9.46 -10.80
CA ARG A 11 19.93 10.89 -10.68
C ARG A 11 20.66 11.35 -9.43
N GLU A 12 21.88 11.83 -9.63
CA GLU A 12 22.59 12.68 -8.70
C GLU A 12 21.68 13.83 -8.25
N ARG A 13 21.36 13.88 -6.97
CA ARG A 13 20.75 15.05 -6.32
C ARG A 13 21.67 15.46 -5.17
N ALA A 14 22.77 16.12 -5.53
CA ALA A 14 23.60 16.85 -4.59
C ALA A 14 23.41 18.36 -4.80
N SER A 15 23.11 19.03 -3.70
CA SER A 15 23.45 20.43 -3.38
C SER A 15 22.99 21.55 -4.33
N VAL A 16 21.76 22.03 -4.14
CA VAL A 16 21.45 23.47 -4.27
C VAL A 16 20.42 23.88 -3.20
N GLY A 17 20.87 24.65 -2.20
CA GLY A 17 20.04 25.68 -1.54
C GLY A 17 19.23 25.30 -0.29
N SER A 18 19.87 25.19 0.88
CA SER A 18 19.19 25.10 2.19
C SER A 18 18.64 26.44 2.72
N THR A 19 18.80 27.55 1.99
CA THR A 19 18.39 28.90 2.44
C THR A 19 17.05 29.38 1.84
N VAL A 20 16.56 28.74 0.78
CA VAL A 20 15.23 29.03 0.19
C VAL A 20 14.13 28.20 0.87
N TRP A 21 14.49 27.01 1.35
CA TRP A 21 13.56 26.09 2.00
C TRP A 21 13.02 26.62 3.33
N ASN A 22 13.86 27.31 4.12
CA ASN A 22 13.47 27.76 5.46
C ASN A 22 12.51 28.96 5.45
N THR A 23 12.55 29.82 4.43
CA THR A 23 11.66 30.99 4.31
C THR A 23 10.33 30.66 3.62
N PHE A 24 10.29 29.64 2.76
CA PHE A 24 9.03 29.18 2.16
C PHE A 24 8.16 28.42 3.17
N TRP A 25 8.76 27.78 4.18
CA TRP A 25 8.06 27.01 5.19
C TRP A 25 7.44 27.87 6.31
N SER A 26 8.03 29.04 6.61
CA SER A 26 7.52 29.96 7.63
C SER A 26 6.22 30.67 7.21
N ASP A 27 6.06 31.00 5.93
CA ASP A 27 4.85 31.67 5.42
C ASP A 27 3.68 30.72 5.20
N PHE A 28 3.95 29.44 4.89
CA PHE A 28 2.90 28.44 4.69
C PHE A 28 2.22 28.02 6.02
N ALA A 29 2.93 28.09 7.15
CA ALA A 29 2.44 27.71 8.47
C ALA A 29 1.39 28.68 9.06
N ALA A 30 1.26 29.90 8.53
CA ALA A 30 0.31 30.91 9.01
C ALA A 30 -1.04 30.91 8.26
N LEU A 31 -1.17 30.15 7.17
CA LEU A 31 -2.39 30.11 6.33
C LEU A 31 -3.20 28.83 6.45
N PHE A 32 -2.72 27.83 7.20
CA PHE A 32 -3.49 26.64 7.52
C PHE A 32 -3.81 26.61 9.02
N PRO A 33 -4.92 27.24 9.46
CA PRO A 33 -5.50 26.89 10.74
C PRO A 33 -5.81 25.40 10.70
N GLN A 34 -5.38 24.69 11.73
CA GLN A 34 -5.56 23.26 11.90
C GLN A 34 -7.05 22.90 11.82
N THR A 35 -7.51 22.44 10.66
CA THR A 35 -8.71 21.60 10.56
C THR A 35 -8.34 20.20 11.05
N ASN A 36 -7.99 20.12 12.33
CA ASN A 36 -7.73 18.86 13.01
C ASN A 36 -9.02 18.38 13.67
N THR A 37 -10.04 18.11 12.84
CA THR A 37 -11.17 17.23 13.16
C THR A 37 -11.79 16.79 11.84
N LEU A 38 -11.80 15.47 11.62
CA LEU A 38 -12.39 14.73 10.49
C LEU A 38 -11.58 14.72 9.18
N VAL A 39 -10.39 14.14 9.23
CA VAL A 39 -10.05 13.16 8.20
C VAL A 39 -10.15 11.80 8.87
N SER A 40 -11.32 11.19 8.76
CA SER A 40 -11.41 9.73 8.72
C SER A 40 -11.20 9.38 7.25
N PRO A 41 -10.02 8.94 6.80
CA PRO A 41 -9.98 8.21 5.55
C PRO A 41 -10.66 6.88 5.83
N LEU A 42 -11.78 6.63 5.15
CA LEU A 42 -12.34 5.28 5.05
C LEU A 42 -11.23 4.31 4.60
N PRO A 43 -11.36 3.04 4.99
CA PRO A 43 -11.69 2.08 3.94
C PRO A 43 -13.01 1.41 4.35
N GLU A 44 -14.13 1.61 3.66
CA GLU A 44 -14.41 1.28 2.26
C GLU A 44 -13.91 -0.12 1.86
N SER A 45 -14.90 -1.00 1.70
CA SER A 45 -14.88 -2.39 1.21
C SER A 45 -14.25 -3.44 2.11
N GLU A 46 -15.14 -4.08 2.87
CA GLU A 46 -14.96 -5.38 3.53
C GLU A 46 -15.04 -6.49 2.49
N MET A 47 -13.91 -7.09 2.10
CA MET A 47 -13.94 -8.39 1.41
C MET A 47 -12.66 -9.19 1.64
N ILE A 48 -12.86 -10.48 1.92
CA ILE A 48 -11.83 -11.52 1.92
C ILE A 48 -10.90 -11.39 0.70
N ILE A 49 -9.62 -11.76 0.88
CA ILE A 49 -8.66 -11.73 -0.21
C ILE A 49 -9.16 -12.53 -1.41
N PRO A 50 -9.10 -11.95 -2.62
CA PRO A 50 -9.48 -12.67 -3.80
C PRO A 50 -8.56 -13.89 -4.00
N ILE A 51 -9.18 -15.06 -4.22
CA ILE A 51 -8.44 -16.33 -4.45
C ILE A 51 -7.45 -16.16 -5.61
N ARG A 52 -7.84 -15.43 -6.67
CA ARG A 52 -7.02 -15.13 -7.84
C ARG A 52 -6.98 -13.62 -8.11
N CYS A 53 -5.88 -13.14 -8.66
CA CYS A 53 -5.82 -11.76 -9.17
C CYS A 53 -6.82 -11.53 -10.30
N PHE A 54 -7.61 -10.46 -10.20
CA PHE A 54 -8.59 -10.07 -11.22
C PHE A 54 -8.02 -9.78 -12.61
N THR A 55 -6.72 -9.51 -12.72
CA THR A 55 -6.07 -9.20 -14.00
C THR A 55 -5.22 -10.37 -14.51
N CYS A 56 -4.35 -10.92 -13.65
CA CYS A 56 -3.37 -11.93 -14.06
C CYS A 56 -3.85 -13.38 -13.88
N GLY A 57 -4.95 -13.62 -13.14
CA GLY A 57 -5.46 -14.96 -12.81
C GLY A 57 -4.56 -15.79 -11.88
N LYS A 58 -3.41 -15.25 -11.45
CA LYS A 58 -2.47 -15.88 -10.52
C LYS A 58 -3.15 -16.08 -9.16
N VAL A 59 -2.92 -17.24 -8.55
CA VAL A 59 -3.42 -17.56 -7.20
C VAL A 59 -2.71 -16.66 -6.16
N ILE A 60 -3.51 -15.98 -5.34
CA ILE A 60 -3.06 -15.01 -4.32
C ILE A 60 -3.59 -15.37 -2.92
N GLY A 61 -4.79 -15.97 -2.81
CA GLY A 61 -5.42 -16.24 -1.52
C GLY A 61 -4.55 -17.02 -0.53
N ASN A 62 -3.65 -17.89 -1.02
CA ASN A 62 -2.75 -18.69 -0.18
C ASN A 62 -1.49 -17.93 0.32
N LYS A 63 -1.34 -16.64 0.01
CA LYS A 63 -0.13 -15.87 0.31
C LYS A 63 -0.30 -14.83 1.41
N TRP A 64 -1.52 -14.63 1.90
CA TRP A 64 -1.82 -13.58 2.88
C TRP A 64 -1.14 -13.79 4.21
N GLU A 65 -1.27 -14.98 4.78
CA GLU A 65 -0.67 -15.30 6.07
C GLU A 65 0.85 -15.15 6.04
N TRP A 66 1.48 -15.57 4.93
CA TRP A 66 2.90 -15.37 4.70
C TRP A 66 3.29 -13.89 4.58
N TYR A 67 2.45 -13.07 3.95
CA TYR A 67 2.67 -11.63 3.86
C TYR A 67 2.61 -10.97 5.26
N LEU A 68 1.61 -11.30 6.07
CA LEU A 68 1.50 -10.81 7.44
C LEU A 68 2.68 -11.26 8.32
N GLY A 69 3.11 -12.51 8.20
CA GLY A 69 4.28 -13.02 8.92
C GLY A 69 5.58 -12.30 8.55
N LEU A 70 5.75 -11.90 7.29
CA LEU A 70 6.89 -11.11 6.85
C LEU A 70 6.84 -9.67 7.39
N LEU A 71 5.66 -9.04 7.43
CA LEU A 71 5.50 -7.72 8.02
C LEU A 71 5.75 -7.73 9.54
N GLN A 72 5.34 -8.79 10.24
CA GLN A 72 5.66 -8.98 11.66
C GLN A 72 7.15 -9.17 11.93
N ALA A 73 7.90 -9.65 10.93
CA ALA A 73 9.35 -9.78 10.98
C ALA A 73 10.10 -8.51 10.51
N ASP A 74 9.42 -7.35 10.50
CA ASP A 74 9.96 -6.03 10.12
C ASP A 74 10.50 -5.94 8.67
N TYR A 75 9.98 -6.76 7.75
CA TYR A 75 10.28 -6.59 6.33
C TYR A 75 9.52 -5.41 5.74
N THR A 76 10.13 -4.73 4.75
CA THR A 76 9.40 -3.74 3.96
C THR A 76 8.32 -4.42 3.11
N GLU A 77 7.20 -3.72 2.88
CA GLU A 77 6.08 -4.23 2.07
C GLU A 77 6.53 -4.68 0.67
N GLY A 78 7.47 -3.93 0.08
CA GLY A 78 8.05 -4.24 -1.22
C GLY A 78 8.82 -5.56 -1.22
N ASP A 79 9.73 -5.73 -0.25
CA ASP A 79 10.56 -6.93 -0.12
C ASP A 79 9.74 -8.16 0.22
N ALA A 80 8.71 -8.00 1.07
CA ALA A 80 7.78 -9.08 1.41
C ALA A 80 7.03 -9.60 0.16
N LEU A 81 6.55 -8.70 -0.70
CA LEU A 81 5.89 -9.07 -1.96
C LEU A 81 6.83 -9.75 -2.96
N ASP A 82 8.11 -9.36 -2.96
CA ASP A 82 9.14 -9.97 -3.78
C ASP A 82 9.52 -11.37 -3.30
N ALA A 83 9.64 -11.57 -1.98
CA ALA A 83 9.83 -12.87 -1.36
C ALA A 83 8.69 -13.86 -1.70
N LEU A 84 7.46 -13.34 -1.80
CA LEU A 84 6.28 -14.12 -2.23
C LEU A 84 6.22 -14.39 -3.74
N GLY A 85 7.19 -13.90 -4.53
CA GLY A 85 7.26 -14.10 -5.97
C GLY A 85 6.17 -13.36 -6.76
N LEU A 86 5.68 -12.22 -6.25
CA LEU A 86 4.69 -11.37 -6.91
C LEU A 86 5.38 -10.23 -7.66
N LYS A 87 5.91 -10.53 -8.86
CA LYS A 87 6.62 -9.51 -9.67
C LYS A 87 5.71 -8.49 -10.36
N ARG A 88 4.49 -8.88 -10.75
CA ARG A 88 3.58 -8.02 -11.51
C ARG A 88 2.77 -7.12 -10.57
N TYR A 89 2.70 -5.83 -10.89
CA TYR A 89 1.95 -4.81 -10.14
C TYR A 89 0.47 -5.21 -9.92
N CYS A 90 -0.17 -5.83 -10.91
CA CYS A 90 -1.57 -6.25 -10.82
C CYS A 90 -1.82 -7.31 -9.76
N CYS A 91 -0.85 -8.20 -9.53
CA CYS A 91 -0.93 -9.22 -8.50
C CYS A 91 -0.51 -8.62 -7.13
N ARG A 92 0.41 -7.63 -7.09
CA ARG A 92 0.80 -6.92 -5.85
C ARG A 92 -0.33 -6.07 -5.26
N ARG A 93 -1.11 -5.38 -6.10
CA ARG A 93 -2.21 -4.52 -5.63
C ARG A 93 -3.24 -5.27 -4.78
N MET A 94 -3.43 -6.57 -5.03
CA MET A 94 -4.40 -7.40 -4.32
C MET A 94 -4.02 -7.65 -2.86
N LEU A 95 -2.74 -7.60 -2.50
CA LEU A 95 -2.28 -7.73 -1.11
C LEU A 95 -2.11 -6.36 -0.45
N LEU A 96 -1.58 -5.37 -1.19
CA LEU A 96 -1.36 -4.02 -0.65
C LEU A 96 -2.65 -3.30 -0.26
N SER A 97 -3.74 -3.51 -1.02
CA SER A 97 -5.03 -2.85 -0.77
C SER A 97 -6.05 -3.77 -0.10
N HIS A 98 -5.65 -4.93 0.41
CA HIS A 98 -6.59 -5.80 1.12
C HIS A 98 -6.85 -5.27 2.52
N VAL A 99 -8.12 -5.24 2.93
CA VAL A 99 -8.54 -4.93 4.29
C VAL A 99 -9.38 -6.09 4.80
N ASP A 100 -8.89 -6.78 5.83
CA ASP A 100 -9.60 -7.92 6.42
C ASP A 100 -10.68 -7.41 7.37
N LEU A 101 -11.91 -7.55 6.94
CA LEU A 101 -13.07 -7.01 7.65
C LEU A 101 -14.06 -8.12 8.07
N ILE A 102 -13.72 -9.37 7.77
CA ILE A 102 -14.51 -10.55 8.15
C ILE A 102 -14.65 -10.64 9.66
N GLU A 103 -13.57 -10.36 10.40
CA GLU A 103 -13.57 -10.40 11.87
C GLU A 103 -14.59 -9.43 12.47
N LYS A 104 -14.82 -8.28 11.82
CA LYS A 104 -15.80 -7.29 12.29
C LYS A 104 -17.22 -7.70 11.92
N LEU A 105 -17.42 -8.23 10.72
CA LEU A 105 -18.72 -8.72 10.25
C LEU A 105 -19.27 -9.89 11.06
N LEU A 106 -18.40 -10.82 11.50
CA LEU A 106 -18.80 -11.98 12.30
C LEU A 106 -19.45 -11.60 13.64
N ASN A 107 -19.21 -10.38 14.13
CA ASN A 107 -19.79 -9.90 15.38
C ASN A 107 -21.24 -9.40 15.23
N TYR A 108 -21.74 -9.26 14.00
CA TYR A 108 -23.13 -8.86 13.75
C TYR A 108 -24.02 -10.09 13.57
N ALA A 109 -24.97 -10.26 14.48
CA ALA A 109 -25.99 -11.29 14.35
C ALA A 109 -26.87 -11.01 13.11
N PRO A 110 -27.17 -12.01 12.27
CA PRO A 110 -28.14 -11.84 11.20
C PRO A 110 -29.52 -11.57 11.83
N LEU A 111 -30.13 -10.44 11.49
CA LEU A 111 -31.53 -10.18 11.86
C LEU A 111 -32.39 -11.29 11.25
N GLU A 112 -33.08 -12.03 12.11
CA GLU A 112 -34.03 -13.07 11.70
C GLU A 112 -35.10 -12.45 10.80
N LYS A 113 -35.22 -12.95 9.57
CA LYS A 113 -36.28 -12.55 8.66
C LYS A 113 -37.54 -13.32 9.05
N ALA A 114 -38.49 -12.61 9.66
CA ALA A 114 -39.87 -13.07 9.89
C ALA A 114 -40.65 -13.19 8.58
#